data_AF-A0A2S0L7G7-F1
#
_entry.id   AF-A0A2S0L7G7-F1
#
_cell.length_a   1.000
_cell.length_b   1.000
_cell.length_c   1.000
_cell.angle_alpha   90.00
_cell.angle_beta   90.00
_cell.angle_gamma   90.00
#
_symmetry.space_group_name_H-M   'P 1'
#
loop_
_entity.id
_entity.type
_entity.pdbx_description
1 polymer ?
#
loop_
_entity_poly.entity_id
_entity_poly.type
_entity_poly.pdbx_seq_one_letter_code
_entity_poly.pdbx_strand_id
1 'polypeptide(L)'
;MKKYLLERFPTLWNTQLVWMLPLALIAHALCFILGYNHLTITNFDWEWYGADVYLDNNAGILLLLFIPTVLLLLVWSLHLVRHNAFKVFYPLSRWQLIGQFLSYFVIITASITLVFSFFFGAKTKMDSYCENSFFSSALVEYNKNEAYQESIYNNDDTRISEAITETIEEPIESFLTSVKSFYYSLERDLYDYGLLALYFALAAASLLLCFRLTSLRIGIITVLSAAVLMLFFILIKQVFSPYIITTLYSIRSLFIIAFLGYVFALISLVFFMRKMSKLVAGVLMNLLLLLAPFMLFYILLEITILIIEPILLSYFNNYNSITANEQKYIFLDWLLNAWYIFVRVSGLVLIIPFLALYTKVIFKWKAMPE
;
A
#
# COMPACT_ATOMS: atom_id res chain seq x y z
N MET A 1 -3.47 -30.18 20.40
CA MET A 1 -3.15 -29.07 19.47
C MET A 1 -1.77 -28.46 19.69
N LYS A 2 -1.44 -27.94 20.89
CA LYS A 2 -0.14 -27.30 21.20
C LYS A 2 1.08 -28.15 20.83
N LYS A 3 1.14 -29.41 21.28
CA LYS A 3 2.27 -30.33 21.03
C LYS A 3 2.47 -30.62 19.53
N TYR A 4 1.38 -30.87 18.80
CA TYR A 4 1.38 -31.12 17.36
C TYR A 4 1.93 -29.94 16.55
N LEU A 5 1.48 -28.71 16.84
CA LEU A 5 1.95 -27.50 16.15
C LEU A 5 3.41 -27.19 16.44
N LEU A 6 3.86 -27.41 17.68
CA LEU A 6 5.26 -27.21 18.06
C LEU A 6 6.21 -28.17 17.35
N GLU A 7 5.81 -29.44 17.21
CA GLU A 7 6.64 -30.49 16.61
C GLU A 7 6.66 -30.43 15.08
N ARG A 8 5.53 -30.11 14.42
CA ARG A 8 5.43 -30.12 12.95
C ARG A 8 5.48 -28.75 12.29
N PHE A 9 5.02 -27.70 12.96
CA PHE A 9 4.93 -26.34 12.41
C PHE A 9 5.52 -25.29 13.37
N PRO A 10 6.79 -25.46 13.80
CA PRO A 10 7.40 -24.60 14.82
C PRO A 10 7.42 -23.13 14.41
N THR A 11 7.56 -22.82 13.13
CA THR A 11 7.51 -21.45 12.61
C THR A 11 6.15 -20.80 12.88
N LEU A 12 5.05 -21.47 12.52
CA LEU A 12 3.69 -20.92 12.68
C LEU A 12 3.33 -20.74 14.16
N TRP A 13 3.78 -21.67 15.01
CA TRP A 13 3.59 -21.57 16.44
C TRP A 13 4.42 -20.44 17.03
N ASN A 14 5.72 -20.35 16.73
CA ASN A 14 6.60 -19.35 17.33
C ASN A 14 6.26 -17.91 16.90
N THR A 15 5.73 -17.71 15.70
CA THR A 15 5.25 -16.41 15.23
C THR A 15 3.84 -16.07 15.75
N GLN A 16 3.16 -17.03 16.40
CA GLN A 16 1.78 -16.94 16.83
C GLN A 16 0.79 -16.67 15.69
N LEU A 17 1.17 -17.01 14.45
CA LEU A 17 0.34 -16.78 13.26
C LEU A 17 -1.04 -17.46 13.38
N VAL A 18 -1.08 -18.64 14.01
CA VAL A 18 -2.31 -19.40 14.27
C VAL A 18 -3.33 -18.64 15.11
N TRP A 19 -2.88 -17.72 15.98
CA TRP A 19 -3.76 -16.91 16.83
C TRP A 19 -4.01 -15.52 16.26
N MET A 20 -2.99 -14.93 15.64
CA MET A 20 -3.09 -13.58 15.09
C MET A 20 -4.04 -13.50 13.90
N LEU A 21 -4.06 -14.48 13.02
CA LEU A 21 -4.93 -14.45 11.84
C LEU A 21 -6.43 -14.54 12.18
N PRO A 22 -6.89 -15.47 13.03
CA PRO A 22 -8.29 -15.47 13.47
C PRO A 22 -8.67 -14.17 14.20
N LEU A 23 -7.77 -13.61 15.01
CA LEU A 23 -8.08 -12.40 15.76
C LEU A 23 -8.13 -11.16 14.85
N ALA A 24 -7.25 -11.07 13.85
CA ALA A 24 -7.34 -10.08 12.79
C ALA A 24 -8.63 -10.24 11.97
N LEU A 25 -9.04 -11.48 11.66
CA LEU A 25 -10.29 -11.75 10.95
C LEU A 25 -11.53 -11.27 11.72
N ILE A 26 -11.57 -11.48 13.04
CA ILE A 26 -12.63 -10.95 13.91
C ILE A 26 -12.61 -9.41 13.86
N ALA A 27 -11.43 -8.80 13.95
CA ALA A 27 -11.31 -7.34 13.86
C ALA A 27 -11.78 -6.81 12.48
N HIS A 28 -11.47 -7.50 11.39
CA HIS A 28 -11.98 -7.17 10.05
C HIS A 28 -13.51 -7.22 10.00
N ALA A 29 -14.13 -8.26 10.56
CA ALA A 29 -15.59 -8.36 10.62
C ALA A 29 -16.22 -7.20 11.42
N LEU A 30 -15.62 -6.83 12.56
CA LEU A 30 -16.07 -5.68 13.35
C LEU A 30 -15.92 -4.36 12.56
N CYS A 31 -14.78 -4.14 11.89
CA CYS A 31 -14.55 -2.94 11.09
C CYS A 31 -15.55 -2.86 9.93
N PHE A 32 -15.86 -3.99 9.28
CA PHE A 32 -16.88 -4.06 8.24
C PHE A 32 -18.27 -3.65 8.76
N ILE A 33 -18.69 -4.22 9.90
CA ILE A 33 -19.98 -3.87 10.52
C ILE A 33 -20.03 -2.38 10.89
N LEU A 34 -18.92 -1.83 11.42
CA LEU A 34 -18.81 -0.40 11.71
C LEU A 34 -18.96 0.45 10.45
N GLY A 35 -18.28 0.10 9.36
CA GLY A 35 -18.39 0.82 8.09
C GLY A 35 -19.79 0.78 7.49
N TYR A 36 -20.43 -0.39 7.53
CA TYR A 36 -21.80 -0.58 7.05
C TYR A 36 -22.82 0.28 7.82
N ASN A 37 -22.65 0.40 9.14
CA ASN A 37 -23.57 1.15 9.99
C ASN A 37 -23.26 2.66 10.06
N HIS A 38 -22.02 3.06 9.75
CA HIS A 38 -21.63 4.47 9.80
C HIS A 38 -22.17 5.28 8.64
N LEU A 39 -22.35 4.65 7.47
CA LEU A 39 -22.86 5.35 6.29
C LEU A 39 -24.39 5.48 6.37
N THR A 40 -24.87 6.72 6.48
CA THR A 40 -26.30 7.07 6.46
C THR A 40 -26.59 8.09 5.36
N ILE A 41 -27.79 8.01 4.74
CA ILE A 41 -28.23 8.95 3.68
C ILE A 41 -28.17 10.41 4.16
N THR A 42 -28.46 10.66 5.44
CA THR A 42 -28.44 12.02 6.02
C THR A 42 -27.05 12.62 6.18
N ASN A 43 -25.97 11.81 6.04
CA ASN A 43 -24.59 12.30 6.08
C ASN A 43 -24.08 12.71 4.68
N PHE A 44 -24.91 12.49 3.64
CA PHE A 44 -24.71 13.04 2.31
C PHE A 44 -25.48 14.36 2.22
N ASP A 45 -24.90 15.45 2.71
CA ASP A 45 -25.33 16.76 2.23
C ASP A 45 -24.97 16.82 0.74
N TRP A 46 -25.98 17.13 -0.05
CA TRP A 46 -26.13 16.85 -1.50
C TRP A 46 -25.41 17.88 -2.38
N GLU A 47 -24.39 18.55 -1.85
CA GLU A 47 -23.53 19.48 -2.58
C GLU A 47 -22.08 18.99 -2.51
N TRP A 48 -21.60 18.35 -3.58
CA TRP A 48 -20.16 18.16 -3.85
C TRP A 48 -19.35 17.24 -2.90
N TYR A 49 -19.95 16.19 -2.33
CA TYR A 49 -19.22 15.27 -1.43
C TYR A 49 -18.60 14.07 -2.18
N GLY A 50 -17.27 14.08 -2.35
CA GLY A 50 -16.47 12.88 -2.66
C GLY A 50 -16.11 12.07 -1.40
N ALA A 51 -15.56 10.86 -1.56
CA ALA A 51 -15.17 10.04 -0.40
C ALA A 51 -14.00 10.66 0.41
N ASP A 52 -13.19 11.49 -0.23
CA ASP A 52 -12.17 12.36 0.36
C ASP A 52 -12.79 13.34 1.37
N VAL A 53 -13.86 14.05 0.99
CA VAL A 53 -14.58 14.97 1.88
C VAL A 53 -15.30 14.21 3.02
N TYR A 54 -15.83 13.01 2.72
CA TYR A 54 -16.38 12.12 3.74
C TYR A 54 -15.32 11.68 4.76
N LEU A 55 -14.08 11.42 4.32
CA LEU A 55 -12.98 11.02 5.18
C LEU A 55 -12.43 12.17 6.01
N ASP A 56 -12.30 13.36 5.43
CA ASP A 56 -11.83 14.56 6.13
C ASP A 56 -12.81 14.96 7.24
N ASN A 57 -14.12 14.92 6.95
CA ASN A 57 -15.15 15.20 7.96
C ASN A 57 -15.30 14.08 9.00
N ASN A 58 -14.87 12.86 8.68
CA ASN A 58 -14.90 11.72 9.58
C ASN A 58 -13.50 11.27 10.03
N ALA A 59 -12.50 12.16 10.05
CA ALA A 59 -11.13 11.79 10.46
C ALA A 59 -11.08 11.11 11.84
N GLY A 60 -12.04 11.42 12.73
CA GLY A 60 -12.23 10.74 14.01
C GLY A 60 -12.48 9.23 13.89
N ILE A 61 -13.17 8.75 12.85
CA ILE A 61 -13.41 7.32 12.66
C ILE A 61 -12.16 6.59 12.17
N LEU A 62 -11.35 7.23 11.33
CA LEU A 62 -10.05 6.70 10.92
C LEU A 62 -9.10 6.56 12.11
N LEU A 63 -9.09 7.54 13.02
CA LEU A 63 -8.34 7.45 14.28
C LEU A 63 -8.84 6.32 15.18
N LEU A 64 -10.16 6.09 15.24
CA LEU A 64 -10.73 4.98 16.00
C LEU A 64 -10.34 3.62 15.41
N LEU A 65 -10.24 3.49 14.09
CA LEU A 65 -9.77 2.29 13.39
C LEU A 65 -8.26 2.04 13.56
N PHE A 66 -7.48 3.06 13.92
CA PHE A 66 -6.05 2.90 14.20
C PHE A 66 -5.77 2.19 15.53
N ILE A 67 -6.64 2.39 16.54
CA ILE A 67 -6.51 1.79 17.87
C ILE A 67 -6.44 0.26 17.83
N PRO A 68 -7.38 -0.48 17.20
CA PRO A 68 -7.32 -1.94 17.16
C PRO A 68 -6.06 -2.45 16.44
N THR A 69 -5.62 -1.78 15.38
CA THR A 69 -4.37 -2.08 14.66
C THR A 69 -3.16 -2.00 15.58
N VAL A 70 -3.03 -0.89 16.33
CA VAL A 70 -1.92 -0.69 17.27
C VAL A 70 -1.95 -1.71 18.40
N LEU A 71 -3.12 -1.95 19.01
CA LEU A 71 -3.26 -2.91 20.10
C LEU A 71 -2.89 -4.33 19.65
N LEU A 72 -3.36 -4.76 18.47
CA LEU A 72 -3.01 -6.03 17.85
C LEU A 72 -1.51 -6.22 17.72
N LEU A 73 -0.83 -5.25 17.10
CA LEU A 73 0.61 -5.31 16.86
C LEU A 73 1.42 -5.18 18.15
N LEU A 74 0.97 -4.38 19.11
CA LEU A 74 1.63 -4.20 20.40
C LEU A 74 1.57 -5.50 21.23
N VAL A 75 0.38 -6.07 21.42
CA VAL A 75 0.21 -7.33 22.18
C VAL A 75 1.03 -8.46 21.55
N TRP A 76 0.98 -8.56 20.21
CA TRP A 76 1.73 -9.56 19.47
C TRP A 76 3.25 -9.38 19.58
N SER A 77 3.75 -8.16 19.41
CA SER A 77 5.18 -7.87 19.49
C SER A 77 5.75 -8.15 20.90
N LEU A 78 4.98 -7.86 21.96
CA LEU A 78 5.36 -8.24 23.33
C LEU A 78 5.50 -9.76 23.49
N HIS A 79 4.58 -10.53 22.92
CA HIS A 79 4.68 -11.99 22.93
C HIS A 79 5.91 -12.49 22.16
N LEU A 80 6.18 -11.91 20.98
CA LEU A 80 7.36 -12.25 20.15
C LEU A 80 8.68 -12.00 20.89
N VAL A 81 8.79 -10.89 21.61
CA VAL A 81 10.01 -10.53 22.36
C VAL A 81 10.25 -11.49 23.52
N ARG A 82 9.19 -11.89 24.25
CA ARG A 82 9.29 -12.84 25.36
C ARG A 82 9.78 -14.23 24.92
N HIS A 83 9.44 -14.65 23.71
CA HIS A 83 9.79 -15.98 23.17
C HIS A 83 10.79 -15.89 22.00
N ASN A 84 11.97 -15.33 22.25
CA ASN A 84 12.98 -15.15 21.21
C ASN A 84 13.87 -16.39 21.00
N ALA A 85 13.46 -17.30 20.12
CA ALA A 85 14.20 -18.51 19.74
C ALA A 85 15.60 -18.27 19.12
N PHE A 86 15.90 -17.05 18.63
CA PHE A 86 17.18 -16.74 17.97
C PHE A 86 18.35 -16.51 18.93
N LYS A 87 18.05 -16.21 20.20
CA LYS A 87 19.06 -15.98 21.25
C LYS A 87 19.64 -17.28 21.80
N VAL A 88 18.99 -18.41 21.54
CA VAL A 88 19.54 -19.75 21.81
C VAL A 88 20.15 -20.25 20.50
N PHE A 89 21.33 -20.87 20.54
CA PHE A 89 22.14 -21.31 19.38
C PHE A 89 21.47 -22.42 18.52
N TYR A 90 20.19 -22.28 18.19
CA TYR A 90 19.50 -23.19 17.28
C TYR A 90 20.02 -22.99 15.84
N PRO A 91 20.35 -24.08 15.14
CA PRO A 91 20.61 -24.03 13.71
C PRO A 91 19.31 -23.65 13.00
N LEU A 92 19.29 -22.45 12.42
CA LEU A 92 18.14 -21.95 11.66
C LEU A 92 18.37 -22.29 10.19
N SER A 93 17.37 -22.90 9.54
CA SER A 93 17.41 -23.13 8.10
C SER A 93 17.00 -21.88 7.33
N ARG A 94 17.43 -21.77 6.06
CA ARG A 94 17.00 -20.69 5.15
C ARG A 94 15.48 -20.58 5.05
N TRP A 95 14.80 -21.72 5.04
CA TRP A 95 13.35 -21.79 4.91
C TRP A 95 12.63 -21.37 6.19
N GLN A 96 13.23 -21.60 7.36
CA GLN A 96 12.71 -21.10 8.62
C GLN A 96 12.82 -19.56 8.71
N LEU A 97 13.89 -18.97 8.19
CA LEU A 97 14.03 -17.50 8.13
C LEU A 97 12.98 -16.87 7.21
N ILE A 98 12.86 -17.39 5.98
CA ILE A 98 11.86 -16.92 5.02
C ILE A 98 10.44 -17.12 5.58
N GLY A 99 10.15 -18.29 6.15
CA GLY A 99 8.84 -18.57 6.74
C GLY A 99 8.48 -17.64 7.90
N GLN A 100 9.45 -17.25 8.72
CA GLN A 100 9.24 -16.26 9.78
C GLN A 100 9.00 -14.86 9.22
N PHE A 101 9.80 -14.43 8.24
CA PHE A 101 9.59 -13.16 7.56
C PHE A 101 8.17 -13.07 6.95
N LEU A 102 7.78 -14.10 6.19
CA LEU A 102 6.45 -14.17 5.58
C LEU A 102 5.34 -14.18 6.64
N SER A 103 5.56 -14.86 7.77
CA SER A 103 4.61 -14.81 8.88
C SER A 103 4.45 -13.39 9.45
N TYR A 104 5.56 -12.66 9.64
CA TYR A 104 5.50 -11.27 10.11
C TYR A 104 4.79 -10.37 9.10
N PHE A 105 5.16 -10.49 7.83
CA PHE A 105 4.54 -9.73 6.75
C PHE A 105 3.02 -9.96 6.71
N VAL A 106 2.58 -11.22 6.72
CA VAL A 106 1.14 -11.57 6.69
C VAL A 106 0.38 -11.04 7.90
N ILE A 107 0.93 -11.17 9.11
CA ILE A 107 0.28 -10.67 10.33
C ILE A 107 0.17 -9.15 10.33
N ILE A 108 1.24 -8.44 9.93
CA ILE A 108 1.26 -6.99 9.88
C ILE A 108 0.31 -6.48 8.80
N THR A 109 0.34 -7.06 7.61
CA THR A 109 -0.60 -6.73 6.53
C THR A 109 -2.04 -6.92 7.01
N ALA A 110 -2.39 -8.08 7.55
CA ALA A 110 -3.75 -8.33 8.06
C ALA A 110 -4.17 -7.35 9.18
N SER A 111 -3.22 -6.81 9.95
CA SER A 111 -3.53 -5.83 10.99
C SER A 111 -3.72 -4.42 10.43
N ILE A 112 -2.92 -4.02 9.44
CA ILE A 112 -2.96 -2.64 8.90
C ILE A 112 -4.12 -2.46 7.91
N THR A 113 -4.55 -3.53 7.23
CA THR A 113 -5.63 -3.47 6.25
C THR A 113 -7.04 -3.46 6.86
N LEU A 114 -7.18 -3.34 8.18
CA LEU A 114 -8.49 -3.25 8.85
C LEU A 114 -9.35 -2.11 8.31
N VAL A 115 -8.73 -0.99 7.92
CA VAL A 115 -9.40 0.15 7.30
C VAL A 115 -10.12 -0.22 5.99
N PHE A 116 -9.62 -1.19 5.23
CA PHE A 116 -10.27 -1.62 3.99
C PHE A 116 -11.58 -2.35 4.27
N SER A 117 -11.66 -3.15 5.33
CA SER A 117 -12.92 -3.79 5.70
C SER A 117 -13.99 -2.77 6.05
N PHE A 118 -13.62 -1.67 6.70
CA PHE A 118 -14.54 -0.56 6.96
C PHE A 118 -15.06 0.05 5.64
N PHE A 119 -14.18 0.36 4.70
CA PHE A 119 -14.56 0.88 3.39
C PHE A 119 -15.43 -0.08 2.59
N PHE A 120 -15.14 -1.38 2.63
CA PHE A 120 -16.01 -2.39 2.02
C PHE A 120 -17.40 -2.40 2.65
N GLY A 121 -17.51 -2.28 3.98
CA GLY A 121 -18.80 -2.17 4.67
C GLY A 121 -19.60 -0.94 4.22
N ALA A 122 -18.94 0.21 4.15
CA ALA A 122 -19.54 1.46 3.66
C ALA A 122 -20.00 1.32 2.20
N LYS A 123 -19.18 0.71 1.34
CA LYS A 123 -19.53 0.41 -0.05
C LYS A 123 -20.79 -0.45 -0.15
N THR A 124 -20.84 -1.56 0.60
CA THR A 124 -22.00 -2.45 0.61
C THR A 124 -23.26 -1.73 1.09
N LYS A 125 -23.13 -0.78 2.02
CA LYS A 125 -24.26 0.05 2.44
C LYS A 125 -24.73 0.98 1.32
N MET A 126 -23.80 1.61 0.60
CA MET A 126 -24.11 2.44 -0.57
C MET A 126 -24.80 1.63 -1.68
N ASP A 127 -24.27 0.45 -2.00
CA ASP A 127 -24.88 -0.47 -2.97
C ASP A 127 -26.35 -0.75 -2.60
N SER A 128 -26.64 -0.98 -1.31
CA SER A 128 -28.01 -1.21 -0.83
C SER A 128 -28.95 -0.01 -0.96
N TYR A 129 -28.42 1.22 -0.97
CA TYR A 129 -29.22 2.41 -1.24
C TYR A 129 -29.54 2.54 -2.74
N CYS A 130 -28.57 2.25 -3.60
CA CYS A 130 -28.75 2.27 -5.05
C CYS A 130 -29.71 1.17 -5.55
N GLU A 131 -29.71 -0.02 -4.92
CA GLU A 131 -30.63 -1.11 -5.25
C GLU A 131 -32.06 -0.87 -4.76
N ASN A 132 -32.29 0.09 -3.87
CA ASN A 132 -33.61 0.29 -3.27
C ASN A 132 -34.62 0.79 -4.33
N SER A 133 -35.82 0.22 -4.31
CA SER A 133 -36.90 0.46 -5.29
C SER A 133 -37.16 1.94 -5.56
N PHE A 134 -37.10 2.78 -4.53
CA PHE A 134 -37.24 4.24 -4.62
C PHE A 134 -36.23 4.89 -5.56
N PHE A 135 -34.96 4.46 -5.53
CA PHE A 135 -33.92 5.00 -6.39
C PHE A 135 -34.07 4.52 -7.83
N SER A 136 -34.39 3.24 -8.01
CA SER A 136 -34.68 2.70 -9.34
C SER A 136 -35.89 3.38 -10.00
N SER A 137 -36.92 3.73 -9.22
CA SER A 137 -38.07 4.49 -9.72
C SER A 137 -37.71 5.95 -10.03
N ALA A 138 -36.91 6.60 -9.17
CA ALA A 138 -36.44 7.97 -9.42
C ALA A 138 -35.56 8.05 -10.68
N LEU A 139 -34.71 7.05 -10.92
CA LEU A 139 -33.87 6.96 -12.13
C LEU A 139 -34.70 6.73 -13.40
N VAL A 140 -35.73 5.89 -13.32
CA VAL A 140 -36.67 5.66 -14.43
C VAL A 140 -37.47 6.92 -14.73
N GLU A 141 -37.89 7.66 -13.70
CA GLU A 141 -38.61 8.93 -13.85
C GLU A 141 -37.72 10.03 -14.43
N TYR A 142 -36.46 10.14 -13.98
CA TYR A 142 -35.43 11.01 -14.58
C TYR A 142 -35.23 10.72 -16.07
N ASN A 143 -34.94 9.46 -16.44
CA ASN A 143 -34.72 9.08 -17.85
C ASN A 143 -35.95 9.31 -18.72
N LYS A 144 -37.16 9.18 -18.16
CA LYS A 144 -38.41 9.46 -18.85
C LYS A 144 -38.63 10.96 -19.06
N ASN A 145 -38.20 11.79 -18.11
CA ASN A 145 -38.25 13.24 -18.19
C ASN A 145 -37.20 13.79 -19.16
N GLU A 146 -36.00 13.22 -19.21
CA GLU A 146 -34.97 13.57 -20.19
C GLU A 146 -35.46 13.35 -21.64
N ALA A 147 -36.08 12.20 -21.90
CA ALA A 147 -36.72 11.89 -23.18
C ALA A 147 -37.95 12.78 -23.48
N TYR A 148 -38.66 13.24 -22.44
CA TYR A 148 -39.78 14.17 -22.57
C TYR A 148 -39.32 15.61 -22.84
N GLN A 149 -38.22 16.06 -22.24
CA GLN A 149 -37.55 17.33 -22.51
C GLN A 149 -37.04 17.41 -23.95
N GLU A 150 -36.44 16.34 -24.48
CA GLU A 150 -36.03 16.27 -25.90
C GLU A 150 -37.24 16.47 -26.84
N SER A 151 -38.45 16.13 -26.40
CA SER A 151 -39.71 16.39 -27.13
C SER A 151 -40.29 17.81 -26.94
N ILE A 152 -40.06 18.44 -25.78
CA ILE A 152 -40.50 19.82 -25.46
C ILE A 152 -39.54 20.87 -26.03
N TYR A 153 -38.24 20.60 -26.07
CA TYR A 153 -37.25 21.50 -26.69
C TYR A 153 -37.54 21.73 -28.18
N ASN A 154 -38.25 20.81 -28.83
CA ASN A 154 -38.76 20.94 -30.18
C ASN A 154 -40.08 21.76 -30.29
N ASN A 155 -40.70 22.11 -29.15
CA ASN A 155 -41.95 22.86 -29.03
C ASN A 155 -41.80 23.95 -27.95
N ASP A 156 -41.00 25.00 -28.20
CA ASP A 156 -40.79 26.28 -27.45
C ASP A 156 -41.64 26.57 -26.17
N ASP A 157 -41.68 25.70 -25.16
CA ASP A 157 -42.37 25.92 -23.88
C ASP A 157 -41.37 25.89 -22.72
N THR A 158 -40.66 27.00 -22.56
CA THR A 158 -39.50 27.17 -21.68
C THR A 158 -39.82 27.12 -20.19
N ARG A 159 -41.05 27.45 -19.78
CA ARG A 159 -41.42 27.54 -18.34
C ARG A 159 -41.67 26.17 -17.70
N ILE A 160 -42.14 25.20 -18.47
CA ILE A 160 -42.33 23.82 -17.99
C ILE A 160 -40.97 23.12 -17.87
N SER A 161 -40.06 23.42 -18.81
CA SER A 161 -38.70 22.88 -18.81
C SER A 161 -37.90 23.31 -17.57
N GLU A 162 -37.89 24.61 -17.24
CA GLU A 162 -37.17 25.12 -16.06
C GLU A 162 -37.67 24.54 -14.74
N ALA A 163 -38.99 24.41 -14.56
CA ALA A 163 -39.57 23.86 -13.33
C ALA A 163 -39.26 22.36 -13.14
N ILE A 164 -39.17 21.59 -14.22
CA ILE A 164 -38.79 20.16 -14.15
C ILE A 164 -37.31 20.02 -13.77
N THR A 165 -36.46 20.86 -14.35
CA THR A 165 -35.01 20.84 -14.09
C THR A 165 -34.69 21.17 -12.62
N GLU A 166 -35.26 22.24 -12.06
CA GLU A 166 -35.01 22.67 -10.68
C GLU A 166 -35.58 21.70 -9.62
N THR A 167 -36.73 21.07 -9.90
CA THR A 167 -37.44 20.28 -8.87
C THR A 167 -37.06 18.80 -8.85
N ILE A 168 -36.61 18.24 -9.98
CA ILE A 168 -36.41 16.79 -10.14
C ILE A 168 -35.02 16.43 -10.68
N GLU A 169 -34.52 17.12 -11.70
CA GLU A 169 -33.26 16.73 -12.36
C GLU A 169 -32.04 17.09 -11.52
N GLU A 170 -31.92 18.33 -11.04
CA GLU A 170 -30.76 18.77 -10.26
C GLU A 170 -30.49 17.91 -9.00
N PRO A 171 -31.50 17.54 -8.19
CA PRO A 171 -31.28 16.68 -7.02
C PRO A 171 -30.84 15.25 -7.39
N ILE A 172 -31.38 14.69 -8.47
CA ILE A 172 -31.06 13.32 -8.92
C ILE A 172 -29.66 13.29 -9.55
N GLU A 173 -29.33 14.27 -10.38
CA GLU A 173 -28.02 14.41 -11.01
C GLU A 173 -26.94 14.65 -9.95
N SER A 174 -27.21 15.51 -8.96
CA SER A 174 -26.30 15.74 -7.84
C SER A 174 -26.06 14.46 -7.03
N PHE A 175 -27.11 13.68 -6.75
CA PHE A 175 -26.98 12.40 -6.07
C PHE A 175 -26.15 11.40 -6.89
N LEU A 176 -26.45 11.22 -8.18
CA LEU A 176 -25.70 10.32 -9.06
C LEU A 176 -24.22 10.71 -9.16
N THR A 177 -23.94 12.01 -9.20
CA THR A 177 -22.57 12.54 -9.23
C THR A 177 -21.85 12.24 -7.91
N SER A 178 -22.52 12.39 -6.78
CA SER A 178 -22.00 12.08 -5.44
C SER A 178 -21.73 10.58 -5.24
N VAL A 179 -22.61 9.73 -5.79
CA VAL A 179 -22.41 8.27 -5.78
C VAL A 179 -21.19 7.89 -6.64
N LYS A 180 -21.10 8.43 -7.86
CA LYS A 180 -19.95 8.20 -8.75
C LYS A 180 -18.63 8.68 -8.14
N SER A 181 -18.62 9.88 -7.54
CA SER A 181 -17.43 10.43 -6.88
C SER A 181 -17.03 9.58 -5.66
N PHE A 182 -18.00 9.07 -4.89
CA PHE A 182 -17.75 8.16 -3.78
C PHE A 182 -17.05 6.87 -4.26
N TYR A 183 -17.59 6.17 -5.26
CA TYR A 183 -16.95 4.94 -5.78
C TYR A 183 -15.57 5.21 -6.38
N TYR A 184 -15.43 6.29 -7.15
CA TYR A 184 -14.17 6.64 -7.81
C TYR A 184 -13.06 7.00 -6.81
N SER A 185 -13.39 7.78 -5.77
CA SER A 185 -12.45 8.08 -4.69
C SER A 185 -12.12 6.80 -3.91
N LEU A 186 -13.14 6.04 -3.51
CA LEU A 186 -12.98 4.80 -2.74
C LEU A 186 -12.04 3.80 -3.45
N GLU A 187 -12.24 3.55 -4.74
CA GLU A 187 -11.44 2.61 -5.52
C GLU A 187 -9.98 3.08 -5.68
N ARG A 188 -9.79 4.36 -5.98
CA ARG A 188 -8.46 4.98 -6.08
C ARG A 188 -7.71 4.91 -4.75
N ASP A 189 -8.38 5.30 -3.68
CA ASP A 189 -7.84 5.30 -2.32
C ASP A 189 -7.50 3.89 -1.85
N LEU A 190 -8.42 2.92 -2.02
CA LEU A 190 -8.16 1.50 -1.70
C LEU A 190 -6.90 0.97 -2.41
N TYR A 191 -6.70 1.35 -3.67
CA TYR A 191 -5.53 0.92 -4.44
C TYR A 191 -4.23 1.55 -3.93
N ASP A 192 -4.17 2.89 -3.80
CA ASP A 192 -2.95 3.58 -3.40
C ASP A 192 -2.60 3.33 -1.92
N TYR A 193 -3.59 3.37 -1.01
CA TYR A 193 -3.39 3.01 0.39
C TYR A 193 -3.06 1.52 0.55
N GLY A 194 -3.67 0.65 -0.26
CA GLY A 194 -3.39 -0.79 -0.27
C GLY A 194 -1.94 -1.09 -0.55
N LEU A 195 -1.41 -0.46 -1.61
CA LEU A 195 -0.01 -0.61 -1.97
C LEU A 195 0.93 -0.04 -0.90
N LEU A 196 0.63 1.16 -0.39
CA LEU A 196 1.42 1.79 0.68
C LEU A 196 1.47 0.91 1.94
N ALA A 197 0.32 0.35 2.34
CA ALA A 197 0.20 -0.55 3.47
C ALA A 197 1.05 -1.82 3.29
N LEU A 198 1.09 -2.40 2.07
CA LEU A 198 1.93 -3.55 1.78
C LEU A 198 3.43 -3.23 1.88
N TYR A 199 3.89 -2.10 1.34
CA TYR A 199 5.29 -1.69 1.48
C TYR A 199 5.66 -1.37 2.93
N PHE A 200 4.76 -0.72 3.67
CA PHE A 200 4.96 -0.48 5.09
C PHE A 200 5.03 -1.79 5.89
N ALA A 201 4.12 -2.74 5.63
CA ALA A 201 4.14 -4.05 6.26
C ALA A 201 5.43 -4.82 5.94
N LEU A 202 5.94 -4.69 4.73
CA LEU A 202 7.19 -5.30 4.31
C LEU A 202 8.40 -4.70 5.05
N ALA A 203 8.46 -3.38 5.17
CA ALA A 203 9.48 -2.68 5.95
C ALA A 203 9.43 -3.04 7.44
N ALA A 204 8.23 -3.08 8.02
CA ALA A 204 8.02 -3.48 9.41
C ALA A 204 8.41 -4.95 9.67
N ALA A 205 8.09 -5.86 8.74
CA ALA A 205 8.50 -7.26 8.79
C ALA A 205 10.03 -7.41 8.72
N SER A 206 10.70 -6.65 7.84
CA SER A 206 12.17 -6.60 7.77
C SER A 206 12.76 -6.08 9.07
N LEU A 207 12.21 -5.01 9.65
CA LEU A 207 12.67 -4.45 10.91
C LEU A 207 12.55 -5.45 12.07
N LEU A 208 11.40 -6.14 12.18
CA LEU A 208 11.21 -7.20 13.18
C LEU A 208 12.20 -8.35 12.98
N LEU A 209 12.46 -8.74 11.74
CA LEU A 209 13.47 -9.76 11.43
C LEU A 209 14.87 -9.31 11.88
N CYS A 210 15.27 -8.06 11.62
CA CYS A 210 16.54 -7.48 12.09
C CYS A 210 16.69 -7.56 13.62
N PHE A 211 15.66 -7.19 14.37
CA PHE A 211 15.65 -7.26 15.84
C PHE A 211 15.73 -8.68 16.38
N ARG A 212 15.19 -9.66 15.64
CA ARG A 212 15.28 -11.06 16.04
C ARG A 212 16.62 -11.70 15.68
N LEU A 213 17.21 -11.31 14.55
CA LEU A 213 18.49 -11.84 14.09
C LEU A 213 19.67 -11.31 14.89
N THR A 214 19.63 -10.03 15.26
CA THR A 214 20.75 -9.33 15.92
C THR A 214 20.46 -9.03 17.39
N SER A 215 21.48 -8.57 18.13
CA SER A 215 21.28 -8.11 19.51
C SER A 215 20.50 -6.80 19.55
N LEU A 216 19.84 -6.52 20.69
CA LEU A 216 19.13 -5.26 20.91
C LEU A 216 20.03 -4.05 20.64
N ARG A 217 21.30 -4.14 21.07
CA ARG A 217 22.33 -3.12 20.83
C ARG A 217 22.51 -2.82 19.34
N ILE A 218 22.65 -3.85 18.51
CA ILE A 218 22.81 -3.68 17.06
C ILE A 218 21.51 -3.17 16.42
N GLY A 219 20.36 -3.67 16.87
CA GLY A 219 19.04 -3.21 16.39
C GLY A 219 18.81 -1.72 16.63
N ILE A 220 19.08 -1.21 17.84
CA ILE A 220 18.94 0.22 18.16
C ILE A 220 19.87 1.07 17.30
N ILE A 221 21.14 0.67 17.16
CA ILE A 221 22.10 1.39 16.31
C ILE A 221 21.63 1.39 14.85
N THR A 222 21.04 0.29 14.38
CA THR A 222 20.48 0.20 13.01
C THR A 222 19.38 1.24 12.80
N VAL A 223 18.42 1.35 13.72
CA VAL A 223 17.33 2.32 13.62
C VAL A 223 17.86 3.76 13.62
N LEU A 224 18.83 4.05 14.50
CA LEU A 224 19.50 5.34 14.53
C LEU A 224 20.24 5.63 13.23
N SER A 225 20.99 4.67 12.69
CA SER A 225 21.68 4.82 11.40
C SER A 225 20.72 5.03 10.24
N ALA A 226 19.57 4.34 10.23
CA ALA A 226 18.54 4.53 9.22
C ALA A 226 17.93 5.94 9.27
N ALA A 227 17.64 6.45 10.48
CA ALA A 227 17.14 7.81 10.68
C ALA A 227 18.16 8.87 10.23
N VAL A 228 19.44 8.69 10.57
CA VAL A 228 20.52 9.58 10.12
C VAL A 228 20.68 9.55 8.61
N LEU A 229 20.62 8.37 7.98
CA LEU A 229 20.67 8.24 6.52
C LEU A 229 19.47 8.93 5.85
N MET A 230 18.27 8.79 6.42
CA MET A 230 17.07 9.47 5.93
C MET A 230 17.24 10.99 5.99
N LEU A 231 17.71 11.53 7.12
CA LEU A 231 18.01 12.95 7.27
C LEU A 231 19.08 13.41 6.26
N PHE A 232 20.12 12.62 6.04
CA PHE A 232 21.15 12.91 5.05
C PHE A 232 20.58 13.03 3.64
N PHE A 233 19.73 12.09 3.20
CA PHE A 233 19.08 12.18 1.89
C PHE A 233 18.10 13.35 1.77
N ILE A 234 17.39 13.70 2.85
CA ILE A 234 16.52 14.89 2.89
C ILE A 234 17.35 16.17 2.72
N LEU A 235 18.49 16.27 3.43
CA LEU A 235 19.39 17.41 3.32
C LEU A 235 20.01 17.52 1.92
N ILE A 236 20.47 16.41 1.33
CA ILE A 236 20.93 16.39 -0.06
C ILE A 236 19.80 16.88 -0.97
N LYS A 237 18.59 16.34 -0.85
CA LYS A 237 17.45 16.81 -1.64
C LYS A 237 17.30 18.32 -1.57
N GLN A 238 17.34 18.88 -0.36
CA GLN A 238 17.11 20.30 -0.15
C GLN A 238 18.25 21.19 -0.70
N VAL A 239 19.51 20.75 -0.58
CA VAL A 239 20.68 21.47 -1.12
C VAL A 239 20.68 21.45 -2.64
N PHE A 240 20.32 20.33 -3.27
CA PHE A 240 20.33 20.17 -4.72
C PHE A 240 19.02 20.57 -5.40
N SER A 241 17.93 20.78 -4.63
CA SER A 241 16.62 21.20 -5.13
C SER A 241 16.64 22.46 -6.02
N PRO A 242 17.46 23.51 -5.77
CA PRO A 242 17.50 24.70 -6.62
C PRO A 242 18.22 24.47 -7.96
N TYR A 243 19.04 23.43 -8.06
CA TYR A 243 19.99 23.23 -9.16
C TYR A 243 19.54 22.17 -10.17
N ILE A 244 18.51 21.40 -9.85
CA ILE A 244 18.04 20.33 -10.74
C ILE A 244 16.80 20.81 -11.50
N ILE A 245 17.00 21.00 -12.80
CA ILE A 245 16.00 21.40 -13.79
C ILE A 245 14.84 20.40 -13.71
N THR A 246 13.68 20.90 -13.29
CA THR A 246 12.42 20.19 -12.99
C THR A 246 12.45 19.24 -11.78
N THR A 247 11.46 19.39 -10.90
CA THR A 247 11.31 18.67 -9.61
C THR A 247 11.38 17.15 -9.73
N LEU A 248 10.92 16.56 -10.84
CA LEU A 248 10.88 15.11 -11.06
C LEU A 248 12.28 14.51 -11.34
N TYR A 249 13.11 15.18 -12.14
CA TYR A 249 14.48 14.72 -12.43
C TYR A 249 15.37 14.78 -11.18
N SER A 250 15.09 15.73 -10.27
CA SER A 250 15.75 15.87 -8.97
C SER A 250 15.51 14.69 -8.04
N ILE A 251 14.24 14.28 -7.92
CA ILE A 251 13.86 13.15 -7.08
C ILE A 251 14.46 11.86 -7.65
N ARG A 252 14.43 11.68 -8.98
CA ARG A 252 14.99 10.51 -9.66
C ARG A 252 16.48 10.33 -9.38
N SER A 253 17.29 11.38 -9.55
CA SER A 253 18.75 11.29 -9.36
C SER A 253 19.15 10.92 -7.93
N LEU A 254 18.41 11.38 -6.92
CA LEU A 254 18.64 11.01 -5.51
C LEU A 254 18.42 9.53 -5.26
N PHE A 255 17.35 8.95 -5.83
CA PHE A 255 17.10 7.53 -5.70
C PHE A 255 18.15 6.69 -6.45
N ILE A 256 18.65 7.13 -7.60
CA ILE A 256 19.78 6.48 -8.29
C ILE A 256 21.01 6.47 -7.38
N ILE A 257 21.36 7.60 -6.76
CA ILE A 257 22.49 7.69 -5.83
C ILE A 257 22.28 6.77 -4.63
N ALA A 258 21.07 6.75 -4.05
CA ALA A 258 20.73 5.88 -2.94
C ALA A 258 20.84 4.39 -3.31
N PHE A 259 20.39 4.02 -4.52
CA PHE A 259 20.49 2.67 -5.05
C PHE A 259 21.94 2.24 -5.28
N LEU A 260 22.77 3.11 -5.90
CA LEU A 260 24.20 2.85 -6.07
C LEU A 260 24.90 2.68 -4.72
N GLY A 261 24.56 3.52 -3.73
CA GLY A 261 25.03 3.39 -2.36
C GLY A 261 24.62 2.06 -1.72
N TYR A 262 23.38 1.61 -1.96
CA TYR A 262 22.89 0.31 -1.49
C TYR A 262 23.63 -0.86 -2.13
N VAL A 263 23.87 -0.84 -3.45
CA VAL A 263 24.65 -1.87 -4.16
C VAL A 263 26.10 -1.88 -3.66
N PHE A 264 26.72 -0.70 -3.50
CA PHE A 264 28.06 -0.59 -2.94
C PHE A 264 28.15 -1.16 -1.52
N ALA A 265 27.16 -0.87 -0.67
CA ALA A 265 27.05 -1.41 0.67
C ALA A 265 26.88 -2.94 0.67
N LEU A 266 26.05 -3.50 -0.23
CA LEU A 266 25.90 -4.95 -0.42
C LEU A 266 27.22 -5.62 -0.80
N ILE A 267 27.91 -5.09 -1.82
CA ILE A 267 29.22 -5.58 -2.26
C ILE A 267 30.21 -5.51 -1.10
N SER A 268 30.24 -4.37 -0.41
CA SER A 268 31.13 -4.15 0.73
C SER A 268 30.93 -5.19 1.83
N LEU A 269 29.67 -5.48 2.17
CA LEU A 269 29.34 -6.50 3.16
C LEU A 269 29.72 -7.92 2.67
N VAL A 270 29.46 -8.27 1.42
CA VAL A 270 29.74 -9.62 0.90
C VAL A 270 31.24 -9.91 0.85
N PHE A 271 32.07 -8.95 0.42
CA PHE A 271 33.50 -9.15 0.21
C PHE A 271 34.36 -8.79 1.42
N PHE A 272 33.97 -7.80 2.22
CA PHE A 272 34.81 -7.25 3.29
C PHE A 272 34.28 -7.48 4.71
N MET A 273 33.17 -8.21 4.91
CA MET A 273 32.63 -8.49 6.25
C MET A 273 33.67 -9.04 7.24
N ARG A 274 34.60 -9.90 6.80
CA ARG A 274 35.66 -10.45 7.68
C ARG A 274 36.63 -9.40 8.22
N LYS A 275 36.73 -8.24 7.57
CA LYS A 275 37.57 -7.11 8.00
C LYS A 275 36.81 -6.11 8.87
N MET A 276 35.49 -6.25 9.00
CA MET A 276 34.64 -5.38 9.81
C MET A 276 34.50 -5.94 11.23
N SER A 277 34.27 -5.07 12.21
CA SER A 277 33.83 -5.53 13.53
C SER A 277 32.44 -6.15 13.43
N LYS A 278 32.12 -7.12 14.30
CA LYS A 278 30.81 -7.79 14.31
C LYS A 278 29.65 -6.80 14.47
N LEU A 279 29.86 -5.73 15.25
CA LEU A 279 28.89 -4.65 15.40
C LEU A 279 28.65 -3.93 14.08
N VAL A 280 29.70 -3.44 13.40
CA VAL A 280 29.57 -2.68 12.14
C VAL A 280 28.95 -3.54 11.04
N ALA A 281 29.43 -4.79 10.88
CA ALA A 281 28.86 -5.72 9.92
C ALA A 281 27.38 -6.02 10.22
N GLY A 282 27.01 -6.12 11.49
CA GLY A 282 25.63 -6.37 11.91
C GLY A 282 24.69 -5.20 11.62
N VAL A 283 25.15 -3.97 11.88
CA VAL A 283 24.40 -2.75 11.55
C VAL A 283 24.22 -2.63 10.03
N LEU A 284 25.29 -2.80 9.25
CA LEU A 284 25.24 -2.74 7.79
C LEU A 284 24.33 -3.83 7.22
N MET A 285 24.40 -5.05 7.77
CA MET A 285 23.52 -6.15 7.40
C MET A 285 22.05 -5.81 7.63
N ASN A 286 21.72 -5.29 8.81
CA ASN A 286 20.34 -4.91 9.13
C ASN A 286 19.83 -3.74 8.27
N LEU A 287 20.67 -2.74 7.98
CA LEU A 287 20.30 -1.62 7.11
C LEU A 287 19.97 -2.11 5.70
N LEU A 288 20.80 -3.00 5.16
CA LEU A 288 20.58 -3.59 3.83
C LEU A 288 19.28 -4.42 3.81
N LEU A 289 19.02 -5.21 4.85
CA LEU A 289 17.77 -5.96 4.97
C LEU A 289 16.53 -5.07 5.09
N LEU A 290 16.64 -3.95 5.81
CA LEU A 290 15.57 -2.97 5.98
C LEU A 290 15.25 -2.21 4.69
N LEU A 291 16.28 -1.82 3.92
CA LEU A 291 16.15 -1.05 2.68
C LEU A 291 15.79 -1.90 1.46
N ALA A 292 15.99 -3.22 1.51
CA ALA A 292 15.78 -4.12 0.37
C ALA A 292 14.39 -3.99 -0.30
N PRO A 293 13.25 -3.95 0.45
CA PRO A 293 11.93 -3.73 -0.14
C PRO A 293 11.84 -2.52 -1.06
N PHE A 294 12.39 -1.39 -0.62
CA PHE A 294 12.31 -0.11 -1.32
C PHE A 294 13.27 -0.08 -2.52
N MET A 295 14.48 -0.63 -2.36
CA MET A 295 15.47 -0.65 -3.43
C MET A 295 15.09 -1.59 -4.58
N LEU A 296 14.44 -2.73 -4.27
CA LEU A 296 13.93 -3.67 -5.27
C LEU A 296 12.70 -3.11 -6.02
N PHE A 297 11.82 -2.38 -5.34
CA PHE A 297 10.75 -1.67 -6.02
C PHE A 297 11.31 -0.55 -6.92
N TYR A 298 12.25 0.23 -6.41
CA TYR A 298 12.83 1.35 -7.14
C TYR A 298 13.50 0.93 -8.45
N ILE A 299 14.31 -0.15 -8.45
CA ILE A 299 14.96 -0.60 -9.68
C ILE A 299 13.94 -1.02 -10.75
N LEU A 300 12.83 -1.64 -10.36
CA LEU A 300 11.77 -2.03 -11.29
C LEU A 300 11.01 -0.80 -11.83
N LEU A 301 10.80 0.20 -10.98
CA LEU A 301 10.22 1.49 -11.38
C LEU A 301 11.11 2.20 -12.40
N GLU A 302 12.43 2.24 -12.19
CA GLU A 302 13.36 2.85 -13.15
C GLU A 302 13.44 2.11 -14.47
N ILE A 303 13.51 0.77 -14.44
CA ILE A 303 13.45 -0.05 -15.66
C ILE A 303 12.16 0.24 -16.43
N THR A 304 11.05 0.40 -15.70
CA THR A 304 9.75 0.74 -16.27
C THR A 304 9.76 2.09 -16.94
N ILE A 305 10.22 3.13 -16.25
CA ILE A 305 10.31 4.48 -16.81
C ILE A 305 11.21 4.47 -18.05
N LEU A 306 12.38 3.81 -17.98
CA LEU A 306 13.32 3.72 -19.10
C LEU A 306 12.72 3.05 -20.35
N ILE A 307 11.85 2.05 -20.17
CA ILE A 307 11.19 1.34 -21.29
C ILE A 307 9.96 2.10 -21.79
N ILE A 308 9.13 2.62 -20.88
CA ILE A 308 7.83 3.22 -21.20
C ILE A 308 7.95 4.67 -21.67
N GLU A 309 8.81 5.48 -21.06
CA GLU A 309 8.95 6.90 -21.38
C GLU A 309 9.25 7.14 -22.88
N PRO A 310 10.16 6.40 -23.54
CA PRO A 310 10.38 6.53 -24.98
C PRO A 310 9.16 6.11 -25.82
N ILE A 311 8.42 5.08 -25.40
CA ILE A 311 7.21 4.61 -26.09
C ILE A 311 6.14 5.69 -26.01
N LEU A 312 5.91 6.27 -24.83
CA LEU A 312 4.97 7.38 -24.62
C LEU A 312 5.39 8.62 -25.42
N LEU A 313 6.66 9.02 -25.40
CA LEU A 313 7.13 10.18 -26.16
C LEU A 313 6.97 9.97 -27.67
N SER A 314 7.29 8.78 -28.18
CA SER A 314 7.06 8.43 -29.59
C SER A 314 5.56 8.43 -29.94
N TYR A 315 4.72 8.05 -29.00
CA TYR A 315 3.27 8.01 -29.13
C TYR A 315 2.62 9.41 -29.12
N PHE A 316 2.99 10.27 -28.18
CA PHE A 316 2.51 11.67 -28.11
C PHE A 316 3.00 12.51 -29.28
N ASN A 317 4.22 12.29 -29.78
CA ASN A 317 4.70 13.02 -30.97
C ASN A 317 3.95 12.63 -32.25
N ASN A 318 3.33 11.44 -32.30
CA ASN A 318 2.46 10.99 -33.40
C ASN A 318 0.98 11.41 -33.22
N TYR A 319 0.59 11.86 -32.02
CA TYR A 319 -0.76 12.35 -31.73
C TYR A 319 -1.10 13.62 -32.51
N ASN A 320 -0.10 14.49 -32.71
CA ASN A 320 -0.27 15.74 -33.46
C ASN A 320 -0.38 15.53 -34.98
N SER A 321 -0.20 14.31 -35.51
CA SER A 321 -0.10 14.08 -36.95
C SER A 321 -1.25 13.32 -37.59
N ILE A 322 -2.01 12.45 -36.91
CA ILE A 322 -3.05 11.64 -37.57
C ILE A 322 -4.21 11.29 -36.63
N THR A 323 -5.43 11.51 -37.12
CA THR A 323 -6.68 10.86 -36.69
C THR A 323 -6.54 9.33 -36.72
N ALA A 324 -6.00 8.74 -35.65
CA ALA A 324 -5.79 7.30 -35.55
C ALA A 324 -6.76 6.65 -34.54
N ASN A 325 -7.21 5.45 -34.90
CA ASN A 325 -8.13 4.49 -34.24
C ASN A 325 -8.17 4.46 -32.71
N GLU A 326 -9.31 4.86 -32.12
CA GLU A 326 -9.66 4.76 -30.68
C GLU A 326 -9.31 3.40 -30.03
N GLN A 327 -9.49 2.28 -30.74
CA GLN A 327 -9.16 0.93 -30.23
C GLN A 327 -7.67 0.72 -29.91
N LYS A 328 -6.76 1.37 -30.64
CA LYS A 328 -5.32 1.27 -30.37
C LYS A 328 -4.94 1.97 -29.06
N TYR A 329 -5.70 3.00 -28.66
CA TYR A 329 -5.49 3.79 -27.44
C TYR A 329 -5.96 3.01 -26.21
N ILE A 330 -7.12 2.37 -26.30
CA ILE A 330 -7.64 1.52 -25.23
C ILE A 330 -6.67 0.37 -24.91
N PHE A 331 -6.11 -0.28 -25.93
CA PHE A 331 -5.14 -1.36 -25.72
C PHE A 331 -3.83 -0.90 -25.07
N LEU A 332 -3.29 0.26 -25.51
CA LEU A 332 -2.04 0.78 -24.96
C LEU A 332 -2.22 1.26 -23.52
N ASP A 333 -3.32 1.95 -23.22
CA ASP A 333 -3.64 2.38 -21.85
C ASP A 333 -3.85 1.19 -20.91
N TRP A 334 -4.57 0.16 -21.36
CA TRP A 334 -4.70 -1.09 -20.62
C TRP A 334 -3.34 -1.76 -20.35
N LEU A 335 -2.47 -1.83 -21.37
CA LEU A 335 -1.14 -2.42 -21.25
C LEU A 335 -0.25 -1.64 -20.27
N LEU A 336 -0.32 -0.31 -20.30
CA LEU A 336 0.40 0.56 -19.37
C LEU A 336 -0.09 0.36 -17.94
N ASN A 337 -1.39 0.36 -17.71
CA ASN A 337 -1.99 0.13 -16.39
C ASN A 337 -1.63 -1.27 -15.85
N ALA A 338 -1.74 -2.31 -16.68
CA ALA A 338 -1.33 -3.66 -16.32
C ALA A 338 0.16 -3.74 -15.96
N TRP A 339 1.03 -3.05 -16.72
CA TRP A 339 2.45 -2.99 -16.44
C TRP A 339 2.76 -2.25 -15.13
N TYR A 340 2.13 -1.11 -14.87
CA TYR A 340 2.30 -0.37 -13.61
C TYR A 340 1.90 -1.22 -12.40
N ILE A 341 0.79 -1.95 -12.48
CA ILE A 341 0.36 -2.89 -11.44
C ILE A 341 1.41 -4.00 -11.28
N PHE A 342 1.87 -4.61 -12.38
CA PHE A 342 2.88 -5.66 -12.36
C PHE A 342 4.18 -5.21 -11.67
N VAL A 343 4.66 -4.01 -11.96
CA VAL A 343 5.88 -3.42 -11.36
C VAL A 343 5.70 -3.18 -9.86
N ARG A 344 4.55 -2.62 -9.48
CA ARG A 344 4.19 -2.36 -8.09
C ARG A 344 4.10 -3.64 -7.25
N VAL A 345 3.58 -4.72 -7.82
CA VAL A 345 3.46 -6.04 -7.16
C VAL A 345 4.77 -6.84 -7.20
N SER A 346 5.54 -6.77 -8.28
CA SER A 346 6.78 -7.56 -8.43
C SER A 346 7.86 -7.16 -7.41
N GLY A 347 7.92 -5.90 -6.97
CA GLY A 347 8.77 -5.47 -5.86
C GLY A 347 8.51 -6.25 -4.56
N LEU A 348 7.25 -6.59 -4.28
CA LEU A 348 6.86 -7.41 -3.13
C LEU A 348 7.31 -8.86 -3.25
N VAL A 349 7.36 -9.40 -4.48
CA VAL A 349 7.74 -10.80 -4.73
C VAL A 349 9.26 -10.96 -4.69
N LEU A 350 10.02 -10.00 -5.21
CA LEU A 350 11.49 -10.06 -5.30
C LEU A 350 12.20 -10.08 -3.94
N ILE A 351 11.52 -9.69 -2.86
CA ILE A 351 12.09 -9.79 -1.51
C ILE A 351 12.35 -11.25 -1.10
N ILE A 352 11.56 -12.22 -1.59
CA ILE A 352 11.69 -13.63 -1.25
C ILE A 352 13.01 -14.23 -1.80
N PRO A 353 13.31 -14.14 -3.12
CA PRO A 353 14.59 -14.58 -3.63
C PRO A 353 15.76 -13.78 -3.04
N PHE A 354 15.58 -12.48 -2.77
CA PHE A 354 16.58 -11.70 -2.05
C PHE A 354 16.90 -12.32 -0.68
N LEU A 355 15.89 -12.57 0.17
CA LEU A 355 16.07 -13.20 1.49
C LEU A 355 16.73 -14.59 1.41
N ALA A 356 16.35 -15.39 0.41
CA ALA A 356 16.93 -16.70 0.20
C ALA A 356 18.44 -16.64 -0.08
N LEU A 357 18.90 -15.66 -0.87
CA LEU A 357 20.31 -15.42 -1.14
C LEU A 357 21.01 -14.76 0.08
N TYR A 358 20.34 -13.78 0.69
CA TYR A 358 20.86 -12.97 1.79
C TYR A 358 21.06 -13.78 3.07
N THR A 359 20.36 -14.91 3.22
CA THR A 359 20.56 -15.85 4.33
C THR A 359 22.03 -16.28 4.48
N LYS A 360 22.78 -16.45 3.38
CA LYS A 360 24.22 -16.79 3.44
C LYS A 360 25.03 -15.70 4.13
N VAL A 361 24.68 -14.43 3.91
CA VAL A 361 25.32 -13.27 4.54
C VAL A 361 25.02 -13.26 6.04
N ILE A 362 23.76 -13.51 6.41
CA ILE A 362 23.33 -13.61 7.81
C ILE A 362 24.10 -14.71 8.57
N PHE A 363 24.24 -15.90 7.97
CA PHE A 363 24.97 -16.99 8.62
C PHE A 363 26.47 -16.72 8.73
N LYS A 364 27.09 -16.08 7.72
CA LYS A 364 28.49 -15.64 7.82
C LYS A 364 28.68 -14.63 8.95
N TRP A 365 27.78 -13.66 9.09
CA TRP A 365 27.83 -12.67 10.16
C TRP A 365 27.66 -13.32 11.55
N LYS A 366 26.70 -14.24 11.69
CA LYS A 366 26.43 -14.94 12.96
C LYS A 366 27.65 -15.74 13.44
N ALA A 367 28.46 -16.26 12.51
CA ALA A 367 29.68 -17.01 12.80
C ALA A 367 30.90 -16.14 13.16
N MET A 368 30.81 -14.81 13.11
CA MET A 368 31.90 -13.92 13.51
C MET A 368 32.16 -13.99 15.03
N PRO A 369 33.43 -13.88 15.47
CA PRO A 369 33.76 -13.76 16.90
C PRO A 369 33.14 -12.49 17.48
N GLU A 370 32.75 -12.53 18.76
CA GLU A 370 32.12 -11.40 19.45
C GLU A 370 33.02 -10.16 19.57
#